data_AF-A0A7D5RPB9-F1
#
_entry.id   AF-A0A7D5RPB9-F1
#
_cell.length_a   1.000
_cell.length_b   1.000
_cell.length_c   1.000
_cell.angle_alpha   90.00
_cell.angle_beta   90.00
_cell.angle_gamma   90.00
#
_symmetry.space_group_name_H-M   'P 1'
#
loop_
_entity.id
_entity.type
_entity.pdbx_description
1 polymer ?
#
loop_
_entity_poly.entity_id
_entity_poly.type
_entity_poly.pdbx_seq_one_letter_code
_entity_poly.pdbx_strand_id
1 'polypeptide(L)'
;MGRTTFESIGRPLPKRENIIITRDMFYLASGALIAHSVEEAMDLAARTGNEEVFIIGGAEIFRQTIGLWDKLYYTEVHMVARGDTFFL
;
A
#
# COMPACT_ATOMS: atom_id res chain seq x y z
N MET A 1 0.60 1.77 0.64
CA MET A 1 0.36 0.44 1.28
C MET A 1 -0.38 0.63 2.58
N GLY A 2 -1.04 -0.40 3.11
CA GLY A 2 -1.72 -0.32 4.42
C GLY A 2 -0.75 -0.52 5.59
N ARG A 3 -1.12 -0.04 6.79
CA ARG A 3 -0.31 -0.19 8.02
C ARG A 3 0.14 -1.63 8.28
N THR A 4 -0.77 -2.59 8.30
CA THR A 4 -0.45 -4.01 8.59
C THR A 4 0.53 -4.59 7.56
N THR A 5 0.42 -4.19 6.29
CA THR A 5 1.37 -4.59 5.25
C THR A 5 2.75 -4.02 5.54
N PHE A 6 2.84 -2.73 5.88
CA PHE A 6 4.10 -2.11 6.27
C PHE A 6 4.73 -2.78 7.50
N GLU A 7 3.94 -3.04 8.54
CA GLU A 7 4.39 -3.73 9.77
C GLU A 7 4.91 -5.14 9.47
N SER A 8 4.28 -5.88 8.55
CA SER A 8 4.76 -7.20 8.14
C SER A 8 6.09 -7.17 7.38
N ILE A 9 6.35 -6.08 6.63
CA ILE A 9 7.65 -5.84 5.96
C ILE A 9 8.70 -5.37 6.97
N GLY A 10 8.28 -4.60 7.98
CA GLY A 10 9.10 -4.11 9.09
C GLY A 10 10.02 -2.94 8.75
N ARG A 11 10.01 -2.43 7.52
CA ARG A 11 10.85 -1.31 7.08
C ARG A 11 10.33 -0.62 5.81
N PRO A 12 10.68 0.65 5.57
CA PRO A 12 10.49 1.28 4.28
C PRO A 12 11.22 0.52 3.18
N LEU A 13 10.59 0.47 2.02
CA LEU A 13 11.15 -0.11 0.83
C LEU A 13 12.27 0.79 0.29
N PRO A 14 13.51 0.29 0.10
CA PRO A 14 14.63 1.13 -0.32
C PRO A 14 14.39 1.71 -1.72
N LYS A 15 14.92 2.93 -1.93
CA LYS A 15 14.87 3.69 -3.20
C LYS A 15 13.44 3.98 -3.70
N ARG A 16 12.47 3.98 -2.80
CA ARG A 16 11.05 4.22 -3.11
C ARG A 16 10.48 5.18 -2.09
N GLU A 17 9.57 6.04 -2.54
CA GLU A 17 8.71 6.78 -1.63
C GLU A 17 7.68 5.83 -1.05
N ASN A 18 7.61 5.76 0.27
CA ASN A 18 6.72 4.86 0.99
C ASN A 18 5.58 5.68 1.57
N ILE A 19 4.35 5.39 1.16
CA ILE A 19 3.13 6.00 1.72
C ILE A 19 2.34 4.92 2.45
N ILE A 20 2.12 5.13 3.74
CA ILE A 20 1.40 4.22 4.64
C ILE A 20 0.03 4.80 4.93
N ILE A 21 -1.01 4.04 4.60
CA ILE A 21 -2.41 4.39 4.88
C ILE A 21 -2.83 3.77 6.21
N THR A 22 -3.29 4.60 7.14
CA THR A 22 -3.70 4.19 8.48
C THR A 22 -4.76 5.11 9.05
N ARG A 23 -5.75 4.55 9.76
CA ARG A 23 -6.73 5.35 10.53
C ARG A 23 -6.20 5.81 11.90
N ASP A 24 -5.03 5.31 12.28
CA ASP A 24 -4.38 5.71 13.53
C ASP A 24 -3.66 7.05 13.33
N MET A 25 -4.26 8.11 13.88
CA MET A 25 -3.77 9.49 13.77
C MET A 25 -2.43 9.73 14.48
N PHE A 26 -2.00 8.81 15.35
CA PHE A 26 -0.74 8.90 16.10
C PHE A 26 0.34 7.96 15.56
N TYR A 27 0.06 7.27 14.45
CA TYR A 27 1.00 6.36 13.85
C TYR A 27 2.20 7.12 13.24
N LEU A 28 3.40 6.69 13.62
CA LEU A 28 4.65 7.25 13.12
C LEU A 28 5.50 6.13 12.51
N ALA A 29 6.02 6.39 11.31
CA ALA A 29 7.00 5.51 10.67
C ALA A 29 8.13 6.35 10.10
N SER A 30 9.36 6.08 10.54
CA SER A 30 10.53 6.76 10.02
C SER A 30 10.79 6.36 8.57
N GLY A 31 11.07 7.34 7.70
CA GLY A 31 11.35 7.11 6.29
C GLY A 31 10.13 6.74 5.43
N ALA A 32 8.92 7.04 5.91
CA ALA A 32 7.69 6.90 5.16
C ALA A 32 6.74 8.08 5.42
N LEU A 33 5.95 8.43 4.43
CA LEU A 33 4.83 9.37 4.55
C LEU A 33 3.62 8.64 5.11
N ILE A 34 2.84 9.34 5.93
CA ILE A 34 1.62 8.82 6.53
C ILE A 34 0.42 9.50 5.87
N ALA A 35 -0.58 8.70 5.51
CA ALA A 35 -1.87 9.15 5.01
C ALA A 35 -2.99 8.50 5.82
N HIS A 36 -4.11 9.21 5.95
CA HIS A 36 -5.29 8.76 6.69
C HIS A 36 -6.47 8.38 5.80
N SER A 37 -6.34 8.58 4.48
CA SER A 37 -7.26 8.06 3.47
C SER A 37 -6.53 7.70 2.17
N VAL A 38 -7.25 7.08 1.23
CA VAL A 38 -6.71 6.79 -0.11
C VAL A 38 -6.49 8.10 -0.87
N GLU A 39 -7.41 9.04 -0.77
CA GLU A 39 -7.34 10.36 -1.42
C GLU A 39 -6.10 11.12 -0.95
N GLU A 40 -5.89 11.20 0.36
CA GLU A 40 -4.68 11.83 0.92
C GLU A 40 -3.40 11.14 0.46
N ALA A 41 -3.41 9.80 0.36
CA ALA A 41 -2.25 9.06 -0.14
C ALA A 41 -1.94 9.38 -1.60
N MET A 42 -2.97 9.55 -2.44
CA MET A 42 -2.79 9.93 -3.83
C MET A 42 -2.31 11.37 -3.97
N ASP A 43 -2.81 12.29 -3.16
CA ASP A 43 -2.32 13.68 -3.11
C ASP A 43 -0.85 13.75 -2.70
N LEU A 44 -0.45 12.97 -1.70
CA LEU A 44 0.95 12.85 -1.28
C LEU A 44 1.80 12.25 -2.41
N ALA A 45 1.33 11.18 -3.07
CA ALA A 45 2.03 10.55 -4.17
C ALA A 45 2.28 11.53 -5.32
N ALA A 46 1.27 12.33 -5.70
CA ALA A 46 1.39 13.34 -6.76
C ALA A 46 2.46 14.39 -6.45
N ARG A 47 2.68 14.72 -5.18
CA ARG A 47 3.70 15.70 -4.75
C ARG A 47 5.13 15.16 -4.80
N THR A 48 5.32 13.85 -4.87
CA THR A 48 6.66 13.24 -4.91
C THR A 48 7.36 13.43 -6.25
N GLY A 49 6.63 13.75 -7.32
CA GLY A 49 7.17 13.87 -8.68
C GLY A 49 7.51 12.53 -9.34
N ASN A 50 7.14 11.39 -8.73
CA ASN A 50 7.26 10.08 -9.36
C ASN A 50 6.17 9.90 -10.44
N GLU A 51 6.53 9.22 -11.53
CA GLU A 51 5.63 8.98 -12.66
C GLU A 51 4.61 7.85 -12.40
N GLU A 52 4.94 6.91 -11.50
CA GLU A 52 4.11 5.74 -11.22
C GLU A 52 3.83 5.57 -9.71
N VAL A 53 2.61 5.14 -9.40
CA VAL A 53 2.18 4.78 -8.05
C VAL A 53 1.89 3.28 -7.98
N PHE A 54 2.59 2.58 -7.09
CA PHE A 54 2.37 1.16 -6.85
C PHE A 54 1.57 0.92 -5.58
N ILE A 55 0.38 0.36 -5.74
CA ILE A 55 -0.42 -0.14 -4.63
C ILE A 55 -0.01 -1.58 -4.35
N ILE A 56 0.67 -1.81 -3.21
CA ILE A 56 1.19 -3.13 -2.82
C ILE A 56 0.33 -3.83 -1.74
N GLY A 57 -0.93 -3.41 -1.62
CA GLY A 57 -1.89 -3.97 -0.67
C GLY A 57 -1.81 -3.36 0.74
N GLY A 58 -2.37 -4.01 1.76
CA GLY A 58 -3.03 -5.33 1.74
C GLY A 58 -4.45 -5.35 1.15
N ALA A 59 -5.19 -6.43 1.40
CA ALA A 59 -6.51 -6.68 0.80
C ALA A 59 -7.51 -5.51 0.94
N GLU A 60 -7.53 -4.84 2.09
CA GLU A 60 -8.39 -3.68 2.29
C GLU A 60 -8.00 -2.49 1.40
N ILE A 61 -6.70 -2.20 1.29
CA ILE A 61 -6.21 -1.17 0.37
C ILE A 61 -6.52 -1.56 -1.06
N PHE A 62 -6.40 -2.84 -1.41
CA PHE A 62 -6.76 -3.29 -2.74
C PHE A 62 -8.24 -3.02 -3.04
N ARG A 63 -9.15 -3.41 -2.14
CA ARG A 63 -10.59 -3.14 -2.30
C ARG A 63 -10.92 -1.65 -2.44
N GLN A 64 -10.28 -0.78 -1.66
CA GLN A 64 -10.54 0.65 -1.72
C GLN A 64 -9.99 1.32 -2.98
N THR A 65 -8.98 0.73 -3.62
CA THR A 65 -8.25 1.37 -4.71
C THR A 65 -8.46 0.71 -6.07
N ILE A 66 -9.19 -0.41 -6.16
CA ILE A 66 -9.38 -1.16 -7.41
C ILE A 66 -9.92 -0.31 -8.57
N GLY A 67 -10.76 0.69 -8.27
CA GLY A 67 -11.27 1.63 -9.27
C GLY A 67 -10.24 2.64 -9.80
N LEU A 68 -9.04 2.67 -9.22
CA LEU A 68 -7.96 3.60 -9.57
C LEU A 68 -6.82 2.91 -10.33
N TRP A 69 -6.89 1.59 -10.56
CA TRP A 69 -5.76 0.85 -11.14
C TRP A 69 -5.74 0.95 -12.66
N ASP A 70 -4.65 1.44 -13.21
CA ASP A 70 -4.38 1.36 -14.65
C ASP A 70 -3.85 -0.01 -15.08
N LYS A 71 -3.10 -0.68 -14.19
CA LYS A 71 -2.40 -1.93 -14.47
C LYS A 71 -2.29 -2.79 -13.22
N LEU A 72 -2.47 -4.10 -13.40
CA LEU A 72 -2.28 -5.09 -12.35
C LEU A 72 -1.07 -5.98 -12.67
N TYR A 73 -0.07 -5.95 -11.79
CA TYR A 73 1.01 -6.95 -11.78
C TYR A 73 0.58 -8.12 -10.89
N TYR A 74 0.07 -9.19 -11.51
CA TYR A 74 -0.46 -10.36 -10.82
C TYR A 74 0.51 -11.55 -10.91
N THR A 75 0.83 -12.15 -9.76
CA THR A 75 1.65 -13.37 -9.67
C THR A 75 0.78 -14.52 -9.23
N GLU A 76 0.61 -15.52 -10.09
CA GLU A 76 -0.04 -16.78 -9.74
C GLU A 76 0.99 -17.75 -9.13
N VAL A 77 0.77 -18.18 -7.89
CA VAL A 77 1.66 -19.11 -7.19
C VAL A 77 1.03 -20.49 -7.20
N HIS A 78 1.66 -21.44 -7.91
CA HIS A 78 1.14 -22.81 -8.06
C HIS A 78 1.42 -23.66 -6.80
N MET A 79 0.77 -23.32 -5.69
CA MET A 79 0.84 -24.07 -4.44
C MET A 79 -0.49 -24.05 -3.69
N VAL A 80 -0.72 -25.03 -2.82
CA VAL A 80 -1.83 -25.03 -1.88
C VAL A 80 -1.34 -24.49 -0.55
N ALA A 81 -1.96 -23.42 -0.06
CA ALA A 81 -1.66 -22.82 1.23
C ALA A 81 -2.95 -22.51 2.00
N ARG A 82 -2.88 -22.50 3.33
CA ARG A 82 -3.96 -21.97 4.15
C ARG A 82 -3.84 -20.45 4.17
N GLY A 83 -4.92 -19.76 3.81
CA GLY A 83 -5.03 -18.30 3.87
C GLY A 83 -6.26 -17.86 4.66
N ASP A 84 -6.16 -16.70 5.30
CA ASP A 84 -7.25 -16.02 6.01
C ASP A 84 -7.64 -14.68 5.34
N THR A 85 -6.89 -14.29 4.31
CA THR A 85 -7.01 -13.04 3.59
C THR A 85 -6.96 -13.31 2.09
N PHE A 86 -7.91 -12.76 1.35
CA PHE A 86 -8.07 -13.01 -0.08
C PHE A 86 -7.89 -11.73 -0.91
N PHE A 87 -7.46 -11.91 -2.15
CA PHE A 87 -7.35 -10.86 -3.15
C PHE A 87 -8.77 -10.59 -3.68
N LEU A 88 -9.49 -9.72 -2.97
CA LEU A 88 -10.92 -9.38 -3.12
C LEU A 88 -11.86 -10.37 -2.42
#